data_AF-A0A3D4Z792-F1
#
_entry.id   AF-A0A3D4Z792-F1
#
_cell.length_a   1.000
_cell.length_b   1.000
_cell.length_c   1.000
_cell.angle_alpha   90.00
_cell.angle_beta   90.00
_cell.angle_gamma   90.00
#
_symmetry.space_group_name_H-M   'P 1'
#
loop_
_entity.id
_entity.type
_entity.pdbx_description
1 polymer ?
#
loop_
_entity_poly.entity_id
_entity_poly.type
_entity_poly.pdbx_seq_one_letter_code
_entity_poly.pdbx_strand_id
1 'polypeptide(L)'
;MSLLSSPMKSGPLPLAREGYPFLLIFAVLTAAALWLFWPLAVLFGIGFLFCLNFFRDPARTPPSDSSLLVSPADGTVLKIEEFSEGPYLQEPHRKVSIFMSPFNVHVNRIP
;
A
#
# COMPACT_ATOMS: atom_id res chain seq x y z
N MET A 1 -15.60 2.64 22.53
CA MET A 1 -14.82 3.48 23.47
C MET A 1 -13.33 3.28 23.17
N SER A 2 -12.70 4.24 22.47
CA SER A 2 -11.25 4.54 22.49
C SER A 2 -10.19 3.57 21.89
N LEU A 3 -10.50 2.64 20.98
CA LEU A 3 -9.45 1.75 20.40
C LEU A 3 -9.00 2.06 18.96
N LEU A 4 -9.54 3.07 18.28
CA LEU A 4 -9.20 3.37 16.87
C LEU A 4 -8.56 4.74 16.61
N SER A 5 -8.18 5.47 17.66
CA SER A 5 -7.51 6.77 17.51
C SER A 5 -6.08 6.75 18.02
N SER A 6 -5.35 5.64 17.87
CA SER A 6 -3.89 5.74 17.92
C SER A 6 -3.46 6.42 16.61
N PRO A 7 -2.87 7.62 16.62
CA PRO A 7 -2.17 8.07 15.45
C PRO A 7 -1.10 7.01 15.20
N MET A 8 -1.22 6.26 14.11
CA MET A 8 -0.12 5.41 13.66
C MET A 8 1.07 6.36 13.58
N LYS A 9 2.09 6.14 14.42
CA LYS A 9 3.29 6.95 14.44
C LYS A 9 3.84 6.98 13.02
N SER A 10 3.53 8.05 12.28
CA SER A 10 4.18 8.33 11.02
C SER A 10 5.63 8.59 11.40
N GLY A 11 6.54 7.81 10.83
CA GLY A 11 7.92 8.27 10.75
C GLY A 11 7.97 9.64 10.06
N PRO A 12 9.15 10.27 9.99
CA PRO A 12 9.29 11.54 9.29
C PRO A 12 8.85 11.47 7.81
N LEU A 13 8.78 10.26 7.25
CA LEU A 13 8.26 10.00 5.91
C LEU A 13 7.02 9.09 5.98
N PRO A 14 5.96 9.39 5.20
CA PRO A 14 4.77 8.56 5.09
C PRO A 14 5.08 7.31 4.26
N LEU A 15 5.79 6.35 4.85
CA LEU A 15 6.18 5.09 4.22
C LEU A 15 5.87 3.88 5.09
N ALA A 16 5.45 2.80 4.44
CA ALA A 16 5.28 1.48 5.02
C ALA A 16 6.62 0.95 5.57
N ARG A 17 6.56 0.24 6.69
CA ARG A 17 7.75 -0.27 7.38
C ARG A 17 8.50 -1.31 6.55
N GLU A 18 7.76 -2.04 5.74
CA GLU A 18 8.20 -3.09 4.84
C GLU A 18 9.01 -2.52 3.67
N GLY A 19 8.87 -1.20 3.38
CA GLY A 19 9.59 -0.54 2.30
C GLY A 19 11.04 -0.19 2.62
N TYR A 20 11.40 -0.03 3.90
CA TYR A 20 12.76 0.40 4.29
C TYR A 20 13.88 -0.55 3.82
N PRO A 21 13.77 -1.89 3.95
CA PRO A 21 14.78 -2.80 3.43
C PRO A 21 15.01 -2.65 1.92
N PHE A 22 13.93 -2.52 1.14
CA PHE A 22 14.02 -2.35 -0.31
C PHE A 22 14.67 -1.01 -0.68
N LEU A 23 14.29 0.06 -0.01
CA LEU A 23 14.91 1.37 -0.20
C LEU A 23 16.41 1.34 0.11
N LEU A 24 16.81 0.69 1.19
CA LEU A 24 18.22 0.55 1.56
C LEU A 24 18.99 -0.23 0.50
N ILE A 25 18.45 -1.36 0.04
CA ILE A 25 19.06 -2.18 -1.02
C ILE A 25 19.25 -1.35 -2.29
N PHE A 26 18.20 -0.71 -2.79
CA PHE A 26 18.30 0.09 -4.01
C PHE A 26 19.21 1.32 -3.83
N ALA A 27 19.22 1.96 -2.67
CA ALA A 27 20.15 3.06 -2.39
C ALA A 27 21.62 2.61 -2.43
N VAL A 28 21.94 1.47 -1.82
CA VAL A 28 23.30 0.91 -1.85
C VAL A 28 23.68 0.50 -3.27
N LEU A 29 22.79 -0.16 -4.01
CA LEU A 29 23.03 -0.55 -5.40
C LEU A 29 23.24 0.67 -6.30
N THR A 30 22.42 1.71 -6.16
CA THR A 30 22.60 2.97 -6.90
C THR A 30 23.94 3.61 -6.58
N ALA A 31 24.32 3.70 -5.29
CA ALA A 31 25.60 4.28 -4.90
C ALA A 31 26.79 3.47 -5.45
N ALA A 32 26.78 2.14 -5.33
CA ALA A 32 27.82 1.28 -5.87
C ALA A 32 27.92 1.40 -7.41
N ALA A 33 26.78 1.46 -8.09
CA ALA A 33 26.75 1.61 -9.54
C ALA A 33 27.22 2.99 -10.01
N LEU A 34 27.05 4.07 -9.24
CA LEU A 34 27.60 5.39 -9.58
C LEU A 34 29.13 5.36 -9.68
N TRP A 35 29.78 4.58 -8.81
CA TRP A 35 31.24 4.41 -8.82
C TRP A 35 31.74 3.51 -9.95
N LEU A 36 30.95 2.52 -10.35
CA LEU A 36 31.36 1.51 -11.33
C LEU A 36 30.96 1.87 -12.77
N PHE A 37 29.67 2.18 -12.99
CA PHE A 37 29.09 2.42 -14.31
C PHE A 37 27.79 3.22 -14.20
N TRP A 38 27.84 4.49 -14.56
CA TRP A 38 26.73 5.44 -14.33
C TRP A 38 25.36 5.04 -14.93
N PRO A 39 25.25 4.37 -16.11
CA PRO A 39 23.94 3.96 -16.62
C PRO A 39 23.26 2.90 -15.74
N LEU A 40 24.04 2.03 -15.09
CA LEU A 40 23.50 1.07 -14.13
C LEU A 40 22.96 1.76 -12.87
N ALA A 41 23.57 2.88 -12.48
CA ALA A 41 23.06 3.70 -11.39
C ALA A 41 21.70 4.31 -11.72
N VAL A 42 21.47 4.71 -12.97
CA VAL A 42 20.15 5.20 -13.41
C VAL A 42 19.10 4.11 -13.27
N LEU A 43 19.40 2.88 -13.69
CA LEU A 43 18.48 1.75 -13.56
C LEU A 43 18.11 1.48 -12.09
N PHE A 44 19.09 1.36 -11.20
CA PHE A 44 18.83 1.16 -9.77
C PHE A 44 18.15 2.38 -9.13
N GLY A 45 18.48 3.60 -9.58
CA GLY A 45 17.83 4.83 -9.13
C GLY A 45 16.34 4.87 -9.49
N ILE A 46 15.96 4.39 -10.68
CA ILE A 46 14.54 4.22 -11.04
C ILE A 46 13.87 3.20 -10.10
N GLY A 47 14.54 2.09 -9.79
CA GLY A 47 14.06 1.12 -8.81
C GLY A 47 13.85 1.73 -7.42
N PHE A 48 14.78 2.55 -6.96
CA PHE A 48 14.66 3.31 -5.71
C PHE A 48 13.43 4.23 -5.71
N LEU A 49 13.24 5.01 -6.78
CA LEU A 49 12.08 5.89 -6.94
C LEU A 49 10.76 5.12 -7.01
N PHE A 50 10.76 3.96 -7.67
CA PHE A 50 9.62 3.06 -7.70
C PHE A 50 9.27 2.54 -6.30
N CYS A 51 10.26 2.08 -5.52
CA CYS A 51 10.05 1.66 -4.14
C CYS A 51 9.50 2.80 -3.27
N LEU A 52 10.00 4.02 -3.42
CA LEU A 52 9.44 5.19 -2.73
C LEU A 52 7.96 5.39 -3.08
N ASN A 53 7.59 5.26 -4.36
CA ASN A 53 6.21 5.42 -4.80
C ASN A 53 5.30 4.28 -4.33
N PHE A 54 5.78 3.04 -4.38
CA PHE A 54 5.02 1.82 -4.08
C PHE A 54 4.74 1.68 -2.58
N PHE A 55 5.76 1.91 -1.75
CA PHE A 55 5.66 1.76 -0.28
C PHE A 55 5.17 3.01 0.44
N ARG A 56 4.72 4.04 -0.29
CA ARG A 56 4.15 5.24 0.34
C ARG A 56 2.91 4.88 1.16
N ASP A 57 2.77 5.48 2.33
CA ASP A 57 1.63 5.33 3.21
C ASP A 57 1.18 6.70 3.77
N PRO A 58 0.42 7.49 2.98
CA PRO A 58 -0.10 8.78 3.43
C PRO A 58 -1.16 8.59 4.52
N ALA A 59 -1.21 9.54 5.46
CA ALA A 59 -2.28 9.60 6.46
C ALA A 59 -3.64 9.77 5.78
N ARG A 60 -4.67 9.08 6.28
CA ARG A 60 -6.05 9.15 5.78
C ARG A 60 -7.01 9.47 6.91
N THR A 61 -8.03 10.24 6.59
CA THR A 61 -9.13 10.55 7.51
C THR A 61 -10.39 9.86 7.00
N PRO A 62 -10.85 8.77 7.65
CA PRO A 62 -12.10 8.13 7.26
C PRO A 62 -13.30 9.03 7.60
N PRO A 63 -14.46 8.86 6.94
CA PRO A 63 -15.70 9.50 7.34
C PRO A 63 -16.05 9.22 8.81
N SER A 64 -16.67 10.19 9.49
CA SER A 64 -17.01 10.06 10.92
C SER A 64 -18.22 9.17 11.20
N ASP A 65 -18.99 8.81 10.18
CA ASP A 65 -20.20 8.00 10.30
C ASP A 65 -19.85 6.51 10.38
N SER A 66 -20.10 5.90 11.53
CA SER A 66 -19.82 4.48 11.80
C SER A 66 -20.76 3.51 11.10
N SER A 67 -21.83 3.99 10.45
CA SER A 67 -22.73 3.15 9.64
C SER A 67 -22.20 2.91 8.23
N LEU A 68 -21.15 3.62 7.81
CA LEU A 68 -20.53 3.49 6.50
C LEU A 68 -19.42 2.46 6.51
N LEU A 69 -19.35 1.66 5.44
CA LEU A 69 -18.20 0.82 5.12
C LEU A 69 -17.26 1.60 4.19
N VAL A 70 -15.97 1.64 4.51
CA VAL A 70 -14.97 2.37 3.72
C VAL A 70 -14.20 1.39 2.85
N SER A 71 -13.69 1.85 1.69
CA SER A 71 -12.81 1.00 0.88
C SER A 71 -11.56 0.61 1.69
N PRO A 72 -11.18 -0.68 1.74
CA PRO A 72 -9.99 -1.12 2.46
C PRO A 72 -8.69 -0.73 1.74
N ALA A 73 -8.75 -0.42 0.44
CA ALA A 73 -7.57 -0.21 -0.40
C ALA A 73 -7.83 0.80 -1.53
N ASP A 74 -6.75 1.36 -2.08
CA ASP A 74 -6.80 2.17 -3.30
C ASP A 74 -6.81 1.29 -4.54
N GLY A 75 -7.78 1.52 -5.42
CA GLY A 75 -7.79 0.80 -6.68
C GLY A 75 -9.06 0.95 -7.47
N THR A 76 -9.17 0.07 -8.46
CA THR A 76 -10.33 -0.02 -9.33
C THR A 76 -11.17 -1.20 -8.90
N VAL A 77 -12.46 -0.98 -8.69
CA VAL A 77 -13.41 -2.08 -8.48
C VAL A 77 -13.50 -2.88 -9.78
N LEU A 78 -13.05 -4.13 -9.73
CA LEU A 78 -13.11 -5.04 -10.87
C LEU A 78 -14.48 -5.71 -10.98
N LYS A 79 -15.02 -6.17 -9.85
CA LYS A 79 -16.25 -6.97 -9.79
C LYS A 79 -16.96 -6.77 -8.47
N ILE A 80 -18.29 -6.85 -8.52
CA ILE A 80 -19.17 -6.98 -7.37
C ILE A 80 -20.03 -8.22 -7.63
N GLU A 81 -19.91 -9.22 -6.77
CA GLU A 81 -20.53 -10.54 -6.96
C GLU A 81 -21.29 -10.94 -5.70
N GLU A 82 -22.44 -11.60 -5.87
CA GLU A 82 -23.20 -12.20 -4.77
C GLU A 82 -22.85 -13.68 -4.65
N PHE A 83 -22.63 -14.14 -3.43
CA PHE A 83 -22.35 -15.54 -3.10
C PHE A 83 -23.37 -16.01 -2.08
N SER A 84 -23.98 -17.17 -2.32
CA SER A 84 -24.89 -17.80 -1.35
C SER A 84 -24.12 -18.37 -0.16
N GLU A 85 -22.98 -19.01 -0.44
CA GLU A 85 -22.02 -19.53 0.52
C GLU A 85 -20.62 -19.40 -0.11
N GLY A 86 -19.59 -19.21 0.70
CA GLY A 86 -18.22 -19.04 0.22
C GLY A 86 -17.19 -19.65 1.17
N PRO A 87 -15.91 -19.68 0.76
CA PRO A 87 -14.85 -20.34 1.54
C PRO A 87 -14.57 -19.69 2.90
N TYR A 88 -14.99 -18.43 3.09
CA TYR A 88 -14.76 -17.67 4.33
C TYR A 88 -16.04 -17.41 5.12
N LEU A 89 -17.19 -17.35 4.45
CA LEU A 89 -18.49 -17.03 5.04
C LEU A 89 -19.50 -18.06 4.56
N GLN A 90 -20.15 -18.74 5.50
CA GLN A 90 -21.19 -19.74 5.26
C GLN A 90 -22.60 -19.13 5.14
N GLU A 91 -22.67 -17.84 4.82
CA GLU A 91 -23.91 -17.08 4.70
C GLU A 91 -23.91 -16.24 3.42
N PRO A 92 -25.09 -15.84 2.91
CA PRO A 92 -25.18 -15.00 1.72
C PRO A 92 -24.43 -13.68 1.91
N HIS A 93 -23.49 -13.38 1.03
CA HIS A 93 -22.65 -12.19 1.13
C HIS A 93 -22.31 -11.60 -0.24
N ARG A 94 -21.90 -10.33 -0.22
CA ARG A 94 -21.44 -9.59 -1.40
C ARG A 94 -19.92 -9.46 -1.35
N LYS A 95 -19.24 -9.91 -2.41
CA LYS A 95 -17.80 -9.76 -2.58
C LYS A 95 -17.51 -8.59 -3.50
N VAL A 96 -16.69 -7.65 -3.03
CA VAL A 96 -16.15 -6.56 -3.83
C VAL A 96 -14.68 -6.84 -4.11
N SER A 97 -14.32 -6.96 -5.39
CA SER A 97 -12.93 -7.20 -5.81
C SER A 97 -12.28 -5.89 -6.25
N ILE A 98 -11.19 -5.50 -5.61
CA ILE A 98 -10.46 -4.25 -5.89
C ILE A 98 -9.08 -4.60 -6.44
N PHE A 99 -8.71 -4.01 -7.58
CA PHE A 99 -7.37 -4.14 -8.16
C PHE A 99 -6.50 -2.94 -7.79
N MET A 100 -5.34 -3.23 -7.22
CA MET A 100 -4.32 -2.24 -6.87
C MET A 100 -3.25 -2.21 -7.97
N SER A 101 -3.22 -1.16 -8.77
CA SER A 101 -2.12 -0.95 -9.73
C SER A 101 -0.84 -0.57 -8.99
N PRO A 102 0.36 -0.81 -9.57
CA PRO A 102 1.66 -0.39 -8.98
C PRO A 102 1.73 1.08 -8.55
N PHE A 103 0.90 1.94 -9.12
CA PHE A 103 0.82 3.35 -8.80
C PHE A 103 -0.11 3.67 -7.62
N ASN A 104 -0.88 2.73 -7.12
CA ASN A 104 -1.73 2.88 -5.95
C ASN A 104 -0.92 2.71 -4.65
N VAL A 105 -1.46 3.21 -3.54
CA VAL A 105 -0.91 2.93 -2.21
C VAL A 105 -1.10 1.45 -1.89
N HIS A 106 -0.01 0.68 -1.77
CA HIS A 106 -0.04 -0.76 -1.48
C HIS A 106 -0.17 -1.08 0.02
N VAL A 107 -1.14 -0.44 0.67
CA VAL A 107 -1.49 -0.68 2.06
C VAL A 107 -2.98 -0.96 2.15
N ASN A 108 -3.33 -2.13 2.68
CA ASN A 108 -4.71 -2.50 2.97
C ASN A 108 -5.03 -2.17 4.41
N ARG A 109 -6.18 -1.54 4.62
CA ARG A 109 -6.72 -1.15 5.92
C ARG A 109 -8.02 -1.91 6.18
N ILE A 110 -8.41 -2.00 7.45
CA ILE A 110 -9.71 -2.55 7.80
C ILE A 110 -10.80 -1.59 7.25
N PRO A 111 -11.77 -2.12 6.48
CA PRO A 111 -12.84 -1.32 5.90
C PRO A 111 -13.85 -0.83 6.93
#